data_AF-A0A2D6GJH0-F1
#
_entry.id   AF-A0A2D6GJH0-F1
#
_cell.length_a   1.000
_cell.length_b   1.000
_cell.length_c   1.000
_cell.angle_alpha   90.00
_cell.angle_beta   90.00
_cell.angle_gamma   90.00
#
_symmetry.space_group_name_H-M   'P 1'
#
loop_
_entity.id
_entity.type
_entity.pdbx_description
1 polymer ?
#
loop_
_entity_poly.entity_id
_entity_poly.type
_entity_poly.pdbx_seq_one_letter_code
_entity_poly.pdbx_strand_id
1 'polypeptide(L)'
;MTSADYKKHFVPAGAIYLTTVGYGLGATYGRAIRKVQNAYWLEELGVAQAVWVLEVEKMGPFIVESDSEGKSLFEQCNEKINENLKSLYEKFPQPVLRRFGEEVEREHEVI
;
A
#
# COMPACT_ATOMS: atom_id res chain seq x y z
N MET A 1 5.23 3.33 2.72
CA MET A 1 6.10 4.48 2.38
C MET A 1 5.34 5.74 2.71
N THR A 2 6.06 6.76 3.15
CA THR A 2 5.54 8.08 3.50
C THR A 2 5.75 9.06 2.33
N SER A 3 5.07 10.22 2.34
CA SER A 3 5.37 11.33 1.44
C SER A 3 6.80 11.79 1.55
N ALA A 4 7.42 11.67 2.73
CA ALA A 4 8.84 11.98 2.89
C ALA A 4 9.72 11.02 2.06
N ASP A 5 9.40 9.73 2.06
CA ASP A 5 10.11 8.74 1.24
C ASP A 5 9.94 9.03 -0.26
N TYR A 6 8.71 9.35 -0.70
CA TYR A 6 8.44 9.67 -2.11
C TYR A 6 9.17 10.93 -2.57
N LYS A 7 9.12 12.00 -1.78
CA LYS A 7 9.83 13.27 -2.09
C LYS A 7 11.33 13.07 -2.16
N LYS A 8 11.89 12.19 -1.33
CA LYS A 8 13.33 11.91 -1.30
C LYS A 8 13.78 11.02 -2.45
N HIS A 9 12.98 10.03 -2.86
CA HIS A 9 13.44 8.95 -3.75
C HIS A 9 12.75 8.92 -5.11
N PHE A 10 11.47 9.29 -5.21
CA PHE A 10 10.68 9.14 -6.44
C PHE A 10 10.64 10.45 -7.25
N VAL A 11 10.38 11.57 -6.58
CA VAL A 11 10.29 12.89 -7.23
C VAL A 11 11.58 13.25 -7.99
N PRO A 12 12.80 13.06 -7.45
CA PRO A 12 14.03 13.37 -8.18
C PRO A 12 14.24 12.49 -9.43
N ALA A 13 13.62 11.31 -9.47
CA ALA A 13 13.69 10.38 -10.59
C ALA A 13 12.52 10.56 -11.58
N GLY A 14 11.60 11.50 -11.34
CA GLY A 14 10.39 11.68 -12.14
C GLY A 14 9.42 10.50 -12.06
N ALA A 15 9.47 9.72 -10.98
CA ALA A 15 8.65 8.53 -10.79
C ALA A 15 7.33 8.85 -10.07
N ILE A 16 6.27 8.12 -10.45
CA ILE A 16 5.01 8.03 -9.70
C ILE A 16 4.85 6.63 -9.13
N TYR A 17 4.11 6.48 -8.03
CA TYR A 17 3.83 5.17 -7.46
C TYR A 17 2.37 4.80 -7.68
N LEU A 18 2.18 3.67 -8.37
CA LEU A 18 0.88 3.09 -8.68
C LEU A 18 0.66 1.89 -7.78
N THR A 19 -0.44 1.89 -7.02
CA THR A 19 -0.84 0.77 -6.17
C THR A 19 -1.98 -0.02 -6.81
N THR A 20 -2.00 -1.32 -6.55
CA THR A 20 -3.09 -2.20 -6.96
C THR A 20 -4.32 -1.98 -6.08
N VAL A 21 -5.50 -2.14 -6.67
CA VAL A 21 -6.76 -2.14 -5.90
C VAL A 21 -7.02 -3.49 -5.24
N GLY A 22 -7.27 -3.47 -3.92
CA GLY A 22 -7.93 -4.54 -3.16
C GLY A 22 -7.28 -5.94 -3.17
N TYR A 23 -7.85 -6.83 -2.36
CA TYR A 23 -7.49 -8.25 -2.36
C TYR A 23 -8.14 -8.98 -3.56
N GLY A 24 -7.44 -9.97 -4.12
CA GLY A 24 -8.04 -10.93 -5.07
C GLY A 24 -8.02 -10.56 -6.55
N LEU A 25 -7.41 -9.42 -6.96
CA LEU A 25 -7.36 -9.04 -8.37
C LEU A 25 -6.17 -9.61 -9.15
N GLY A 26 -5.34 -10.47 -8.56
CA GLY A 26 -4.20 -11.10 -9.24
C GLY A 26 -4.57 -11.78 -10.57
N ALA A 27 -5.69 -12.52 -10.60
CA ALA A 27 -6.19 -13.13 -11.83
C ALA A 27 -6.65 -12.11 -12.87
N THR A 28 -7.20 -10.96 -12.45
CA THR A 28 -7.60 -9.86 -13.34
C THR A 28 -6.37 -9.21 -13.97
N TYR A 29 -5.33 -8.91 -13.18
CA TYR A 29 -4.07 -8.39 -13.71
C TYR A 29 -3.38 -9.39 -14.63
N GLY A 30 -3.41 -10.69 -14.29
CA GLY A 30 -2.87 -11.76 -15.14
C GLY A 30 -3.51 -11.80 -16.54
N ARG A 31 -4.82 -11.49 -16.65
CA ARG A 31 -5.50 -11.40 -17.95
C ARG A 31 -5.04 -10.24 -18.83
N ALA A 32 -4.40 -9.22 -18.26
CA ALA A 32 -3.84 -8.11 -19.02
C ALA A 32 -2.50 -8.47 -19.69
N ILE A 33 -1.86 -9.59 -19.30
CA ILE A 33 -0.60 -10.04 -19.89
C ILE A 33 -0.88 -10.62 -21.27
N ARG A 34 -0.31 -10.00 -22.30
CA ARG A 34 -0.39 -10.48 -23.68
C ARG A 34 0.67 -11.52 -23.97
N LYS A 35 1.88 -11.32 -23.46
CA LYS A 35 3.01 -12.23 -23.69
C LYS A 35 4.04 -12.13 -22.57
N VAL A 36 4.59 -13.27 -22.16
CA VAL A 36 5.83 -13.33 -21.40
C VAL A 36 6.99 -13.22 -22.39
N GLN A 37 7.72 -12.11 -22.35
CA GLN A 37 8.85 -11.87 -23.24
C GLN A 37 10.13 -12.52 -22.72
N ASN A 38 10.33 -12.50 -21.40
CA ASN A 38 11.47 -13.16 -20.76
C ASN A 38 11.23 -13.40 -19.26
N ALA A 39 12.05 -14.27 -18.66
CA ALA A 39 12.14 -14.47 -17.22
C ALA A 39 13.61 -14.64 -16.82
N TYR A 40 14.12 -13.75 -15.96
CA TYR A 40 15.49 -13.79 -15.46
C TYR A 40 15.53 -14.42 -14.05
N TRP A 41 16.58 -15.22 -13.81
CA TRP A 41 16.86 -15.89 -12.55
C TRP A 41 15.76 -16.87 -12.09
N LEU A 42 15.09 -17.50 -13.05
CA LEU A 42 13.95 -18.38 -12.76
C LEU A 42 14.35 -19.63 -11.99
N GLU A 43 15.52 -20.20 -12.28
CA GLU A 43 16.00 -21.41 -11.62
C GLU A 43 16.49 -21.11 -10.19
N GLU A 44 17.14 -19.96 -10.01
CA GLU A 44 17.76 -19.55 -8.74
C GLU A 44 16.73 -18.98 -7.75
N LEU A 45 15.77 -18.20 -8.23
CA LEU A 45 14.78 -17.50 -7.39
C LEU A 45 13.39 -18.14 -7.43
N GLY A 46 13.11 -19.02 -8.40
CA GLY A 46 11.80 -19.62 -8.58
C GLY A 46 10.74 -18.65 -9.13
N VAL A 47 9.57 -19.21 -9.47
CA VAL A 47 8.47 -18.52 -10.17
C VAL A 47 8.02 -17.22 -9.49
N ALA A 48 8.01 -17.18 -8.15
CA ALA A 48 7.47 -16.08 -7.38
C ALA A 48 8.41 -14.87 -7.25
N GLN A 49 9.73 -15.07 -7.34
CA GLN A 49 10.73 -14.02 -7.08
C GLN A 49 11.59 -13.66 -8.30
N ALA A 50 11.53 -14.47 -9.38
CA ALA A 50 12.18 -14.17 -10.64
C ALA A 50 11.74 -12.81 -11.23
N VAL A 51 12.60 -12.22 -12.07
CA VAL A 51 12.26 -10.97 -12.77
C VAL A 51 11.60 -11.29 -14.10
N TRP A 52 10.33 -10.91 -14.23
CA TRP A 52 9.52 -11.15 -15.42
C TRP A 52 9.49 -9.93 -16.34
N VAL A 53 9.77 -10.14 -17.63
CA VAL A 53 9.56 -9.13 -18.68
C VAL A 53 8.24 -9.45 -19.36
N LEU A 54 7.25 -8.58 -19.15
CA LEU A 54 5.87 -8.81 -19.58
C LEU A 54 5.44 -7.76 -20.60
N GLU A 55 4.86 -8.22 -21.69
CA GLU A 55 4.05 -7.38 -22.58
C GLU A 55 2.60 -7.40 -22.07
N VAL A 56 2.06 -6.21 -21.79
CA VAL A 56 0.74 -6.05 -21.18
C VAL A 56 -0.11 -5.08 -21.99
N GLU A 57 -1.42 -5.29 -22.00
CA GLU A 57 -2.38 -4.39 -22.60
C GLU A 57 -3.49 -4.04 -21.61
N LYS A 58 -3.77 -2.74 -21.45
CA LYS A 58 -4.81 -2.23 -20.52
C LYS A 58 -4.66 -2.79 -19.10
N MET A 59 -3.42 -2.90 -18.63
CA MET A 59 -3.14 -3.37 -17.27
C MET A 59 -3.65 -2.36 -16.24
N GLY A 60 -4.41 -2.86 -15.27
CA GLY A 60 -5.07 -2.04 -14.28
C GLY A 60 -6.37 -2.69 -13.79
N PRO A 61 -7.21 -1.93 -13.06
CA PRO A 61 -6.99 -0.54 -12.69
C PRO A 61 -5.88 -0.38 -11.65
N PHE A 62 -5.20 0.78 -11.68
CA PHE A 62 -4.27 1.19 -10.64
C PHE A 62 -4.78 2.48 -9.99
N ILE A 63 -4.36 2.71 -8.75
CA ILE A 63 -4.54 3.99 -8.06
C ILE A 63 -3.18 4.69 -8.00
N VAL A 64 -3.16 5.99 -8.30
CA VAL A 64 -1.99 6.82 -8.03
C VAL A 64 -1.91 7.00 -6.53
N GLU A 65 -0.99 6.26 -5.91
CA GLU A 65 -0.75 6.40 -4.48
C GLU A 65 0.22 7.55 -4.22
N SER A 66 1.29 7.69 -5.01
CA SER A 66 2.14 8.89 -5.00
C SER A 66 2.14 9.55 -6.36
N ASP A 67 1.85 10.85 -6.37
CA ASP A 67 1.96 11.69 -7.58
C ASP A 67 3.40 12.19 -7.82
N SER A 68 3.56 13.01 -8.87
CA SER A 68 4.85 13.59 -9.27
C SER A 68 5.40 14.64 -8.30
N GLU A 69 4.61 15.07 -7.31
CA GLU A 69 5.04 15.97 -6.23
C GLU A 69 5.37 15.19 -4.94
N GLY A 70 5.21 13.86 -4.96
CA GLY A 70 5.43 13.00 -3.80
C GLY A 70 4.31 13.07 -2.76
N LYS A 71 3.10 13.50 -3.15
CA LYS A 71 1.93 13.49 -2.26
C LYS A 71 1.37 12.07 -2.20
N SER A 72 1.28 11.52 -0.98
CA SER A 72 0.72 10.19 -0.73
C SER A 72 -0.80 10.27 -0.55
N LEU A 73 -1.54 9.45 -1.30
CA LEU A 73 -2.97 9.26 -1.11
C LEU A 73 -3.26 8.62 0.23
N PHE A 74 -2.46 7.62 0.65
CA PHE A 74 -2.69 6.93 1.92
C PHE A 74 -2.47 7.85 3.11
N GLU A 75 -1.44 8.69 3.12
CA GLU A 75 -1.24 9.66 4.20
C GLU A 75 -2.36 10.69 4.26
N GLN A 76 -2.78 11.25 3.13
CA GLN A 76 -3.90 12.20 3.09
C GLN A 76 -5.21 11.57 3.60
N CYS A 77 -5.48 10.32 3.24
CA CYS A 77 -6.63 9.58 3.74
C CYS A 77 -6.51 9.33 5.25
N ASN A 78 -5.32 8.90 5.71
CA ASN A 78 -5.07 8.65 7.12
C ASN A 78 -5.19 9.92 7.96
N GLU A 79 -4.67 11.07 7.50
CA GLU A 79 -4.84 12.36 8.16
C GLU A 79 -6.32 12.69 8.39
N LYS A 80 -7.14 12.64 7.33
CA LYS A 80 -8.60 12.89 7.41
C LYS A 80 -9.34 11.91 8.33
N ILE A 81 -8.94 10.64 8.30
CA ILE A 81 -9.53 9.61 9.18
C ILE A 81 -9.13 9.88 10.64
N ASN A 82 -7.85 10.23 10.87
CA ASN A 82 -7.29 10.46 12.20
C ASN A 82 -7.89 11.68 12.90
N GLU A 83 -8.27 12.72 12.15
CA GLU A 83 -8.98 13.91 12.69
C GLU A 83 -10.22 13.52 13.51
N ASN A 84 -10.97 12.54 13.03
CA ASN A 84 -12.22 12.10 13.66
C ASN A 84 -11.99 10.99 14.69
N LEU A 85 -10.92 10.21 14.54
CA LEU A 85 -10.67 9.02 15.33
C LEU A 85 -10.54 9.32 16.83
N LYS A 86 -9.84 10.40 17.20
CA LYS A 86 -9.61 10.76 18.61
C LYS A 86 -10.92 10.91 19.40
N SER A 87 -11.89 11.61 18.81
CA SER A 87 -13.20 11.84 19.44
C SER A 87 -14.06 10.57 19.60
N LEU A 88 -13.76 9.52 18.83
CA LEU A 88 -14.43 8.22 18.95
C LEU A 88 -13.88 7.44 20.13
N TYR A 89 -12.55 7.46 20.33
CA TYR A 89 -11.90 6.76 21.44
C TYR A 89 -12.32 7.30 22.81
N GLU A 90 -12.55 8.61 22.95
CA GLU A 90 -13.06 9.23 24.19
C GLU A 90 -14.41 8.68 24.65
N LYS A 91 -15.18 8.06 23.76
CA LYS A 91 -16.52 7.52 24.06
C LYS A 91 -16.51 6.05 24.47
N PHE A 92 -15.37 5.37 24.36
CA PHE A 92 -15.31 3.95 24.72
C PHE A 92 -15.27 3.78 26.25
N PRO A 93 -16.07 2.83 26.79
CA PRO A 93 -15.96 2.47 28.19
C PRO A 93 -14.60 1.83 28.47
N GLN A 94 -14.05 2.10 29.65
CA GLN A 94 -12.80 1.48 30.09
C GLN A 94 -12.92 -0.05 30.10
N PRO A 95 -11.94 -0.81 29.57
CA PRO A 95 -11.99 -2.26 29.57
C PRO A 95 -12.07 -2.79 30.99
N VAL A 96 -12.99 -3.72 31.24
CA VAL A 96 -13.27 -4.24 32.60
C VAL A 96 -12.09 -5.07 33.14
N LEU A 97 -11.41 -5.80 32.25
CA LEU A 97 -10.35 -6.73 32.64
C LEU A 97 -8.94 -6.11 32.51
N ARG A 98 -8.79 -5.03 31.73
CA ARG A 98 -7.53 -4.32 31.46
C ARG A 98 -6.36 -5.27 31.19
N ARG A 99 -6.62 -6.30 30.38
CA ARG A 99 -5.56 -7.25 30.00
C ARG A 99 -4.53 -6.52 29.15
N PHE A 100 -3.32 -7.08 29.08
CA PHE A 100 -2.28 -6.52 28.22
C PHE A 100 -2.79 -6.40 26.77
N GLY A 101 -2.79 -5.19 26.22
CA GLY A 101 -3.33 -4.86 24.91
C GLY A 101 -4.81 -4.41 24.88
N GLU A 102 -5.56 -4.52 25.98
CA GLU A 102 -6.89 -3.91 26.12
C GLU A 102 -6.73 -2.46 26.57
N GLU A 103 -6.64 -1.54 25.61
CA GLU A 103 -6.37 -0.13 25.86
C GLU A 103 -7.38 0.76 25.10
N VAL A 104 -7.70 1.92 25.67
CA VAL A 104 -8.62 2.90 25.05
C VAL A 104 -7.90 4.11 24.52
N GLU A 105 -6.61 4.24 24.82
CA GLU A 105 -5.75 5.23 24.19
C GLU A 105 -5.01 4.60 23.03
N ARG A 106 -5.30 5.10 21.82
CA ARG A 106 -4.67 4.63 20.58
C ARG A 106 -3.14 4.64 20.64
N GLU A 107 -2.54 5.62 21.31
CA GLU A 107 -1.07 5.77 21.41
C GLU A 107 -0.42 4.64 22.23
N HIS A 108 -1.22 3.94 23.02
CA HIS A 108 -0.83 2.82 23.86
C HIS A 108 -1.34 1.47 23.32
N GLU A 109 -2.10 1.47 22.22
CA GLU A 109 -2.48 0.24 21.53
C GLU A 109 -1.22 -0.49 21.05
N VAL A 110 -1.18 -1.78 21.32
CA VAL A 110 -0.11 -2.66 20.84
C VAL A 110 -0.50 -3.15 19.45
N ILE A 111 0.06 -2.54 18.40
CA ILE A 111 -0.12 -2.93 16.99
C ILE A 111 1.08 -3.73 16.51
#